data_AF-A0A0Q1BFW2-F1
#
_entry.id   AF-A0A0Q1BFW2-F1
#
_cell.length_a   1.000
_cell.length_b   1.000
_cell.length_c   1.000
_cell.angle_alpha   90.00
_cell.angle_beta   90.00
_cell.angle_gamma   90.00
#
_symmetry.space_group_name_H-M   'P 1'
#
loop_
_entity.id
_entity.type
_entity.pdbx_description
1 polymer ?
#
loop_
_entity_poly.entity_id
_entity_poly.type
_entity_poly.pdbx_seq_one_letter_code
_entity_poly.pdbx_strand_id
1 'polypeptide(L)'
;MKDFIIDEDLLITNGDFAINEADQQNIEHLLLSQKGSYKEFPILGVGIKKYINSPDATSRLRLENEIDKQLSYDNFYVKTLDVNDLQNIKIDGNY
;
A
#
# COMPACT_ATOMS: atom_id res chain seq x y z
N MET A 1 -3.01 -13.02 3.61
CA MET A 1 -4.37 -13.06 4.20
C MET A 1 -5.39 -13.19 3.09
N LYS A 2 -6.42 -14.04 3.27
CA LYS A 2 -7.50 -14.18 2.28
C LYS A 2 -8.60 -13.15 2.50
N ASP A 3 -8.97 -12.43 1.45
CA ASP A 3 -10.03 -11.42 1.44
C ASP A 3 -10.69 -11.33 0.05
N PHE A 4 -11.70 -10.48 -0.09
CA PHE A 4 -12.33 -10.15 -1.36
C PHE A 4 -11.34 -9.51 -2.32
N ILE A 5 -11.35 -9.99 -3.56
CA ILE A 5 -10.52 -9.46 -4.63
C ILE A 5 -11.27 -8.36 -5.37
N ILE A 6 -10.56 -7.27 -5.63
CA ILE A 6 -11.06 -6.09 -6.33
C ILE A 6 -10.30 -5.97 -7.65
N ASP A 7 -11.04 -5.95 -8.75
CA ASP A 7 -10.56 -5.68 -10.11
C ASP A 7 -11.49 -4.62 -10.73
N GLU A 8 -11.13 -3.35 -10.56
CA GLU A 8 -11.98 -2.15 -10.72
C GLU A 8 -13.17 -2.08 -9.73
N ASP A 9 -13.84 -3.21 -9.46
CA ASP A 9 -14.89 -3.42 -8.46
C ASP A 9 -14.73 -4.84 -7.84
N LEU A 10 -15.62 -5.26 -6.95
CA LEU A 10 -15.61 -6.61 -6.38
C LEU A 10 -15.66 -7.68 -7.49
N LEU A 11 -14.61 -8.49 -7.56
CA LEU A 11 -14.50 -9.54 -8.55
C LEU A 11 -15.49 -10.67 -8.23
N ILE A 12 -16.31 -11.05 -9.21
CA ILE A 12 -17.26 -12.15 -9.10
C ILE A 12 -16.79 -13.29 -10.00
N THR A 13 -16.66 -14.49 -9.42
CA THR A 13 -16.28 -15.70 -10.15
C THR A 13 -17.26 -16.82 -9.83
N ASN A 14 -17.72 -17.56 -10.84
CA ASN A 14 -18.68 -18.67 -10.68
C ASN A 14 -19.98 -18.29 -9.92
N GLY A 15 -20.42 -17.03 -10.01
CA GLY A 15 -21.65 -16.55 -9.37
C GLY A 15 -21.52 -16.15 -7.90
N ASP A 16 -20.30 -16.05 -7.37
CA ASP A 16 -20.03 -15.56 -6.00
C ASP A 16 -18.79 -14.65 -5.98
N PHE A 17 -18.56 -13.92 -4.88
CA PHE A 17 -17.39 -13.08 -4.70
C PHE A 17 -16.10 -13.90 -4.72
N ALA A 18 -15.11 -13.42 -5.46
CA ALA A 18 -13.78 -14.02 -5.47
C ALA A 18 -13.05 -13.71 -4.16
N ILE A 19 -12.64 -14.76 -3.45
CA ILE A 19 -11.84 -14.68 -2.23
C ILE A 19 -10.47 -15.30 -2.51
N ASN A 20 -9.40 -14.53 -2.34
CA ASN A 20 -8.04 -15.01 -2.55
C ASN A 20 -7.05 -14.21 -1.68
N GLU A 21 -5.75 -14.51 -1.77
CA GLU A 21 -4.71 -13.71 -1.10
C GLU A 21 -4.75 -12.25 -1.59
N ALA A 22 -4.98 -11.34 -0.64
CA ALA A 22 -5.21 -9.92 -0.91
C ALA A 22 -4.10 -9.01 -0.37
N ASP A 23 -2.99 -9.57 0.10
CA ASP A 23 -1.91 -8.80 0.75
C ASP A 23 -1.37 -7.70 -0.17
N GLN A 24 -1.12 -8.03 -1.43
CA GLN A 24 -0.67 -7.05 -2.43
C GLN A 24 -1.69 -5.93 -2.66
N GLN A 25 -2.98 -6.28 -2.75
CA GLN A 25 -4.07 -5.33 -2.92
C GLN A 25 -4.18 -4.40 -1.71
N ASN A 26 -4.06 -4.94 -0.49
CA ASN A 26 -4.12 -4.17 0.74
C ASN A 26 -2.95 -3.18 0.86
N ILE A 27 -1.74 -3.64 0.54
CA ILE A 27 -0.55 -2.78 0.47
C ILE A 27 -0.78 -1.67 -0.56
N GLU A 28 -1.25 -1.99 -1.76
CA GLU A 28 -1.52 -0.99 -2.80
C GLU A 28 -2.53 0.07 -2.33
N HIS A 29 -3.65 -0.35 -1.74
CA HIS A 29 -4.65 0.56 -1.18
C HIS A 29 -4.05 1.47 -0.11
N LEU A 30 -3.25 0.92 0.80
CA LEU A 30 -2.57 1.70 1.83
C LEU A 30 -1.65 2.77 1.21
N LEU A 31 -0.84 2.39 0.22
CA LEU A 31 0.10 3.29 -0.44
C LEU A 31 -0.61 4.42 -1.19
N LEU A 32 -1.72 4.12 -1.86
CA LEU A 32 -2.51 5.09 -2.62
C LEU A 32 -3.35 6.01 -1.72
N SER A 33 -3.82 5.51 -0.58
CA SER A 33 -4.65 6.24 0.38
C SER A 33 -3.91 7.43 0.99
N GLN A 34 -4.64 8.50 1.33
CA GLN A 34 -4.09 9.62 2.09
C GLN A 34 -4.48 9.49 3.57
N LYS A 35 -3.69 10.09 4.48
CA LYS A 35 -4.12 10.29 5.87
C LYS A 35 -5.52 10.90 5.93
N GLY A 36 -6.41 10.28 6.72
CA GLY A 36 -7.82 10.62 6.85
C GLY A 36 -8.76 9.90 5.88
N SER A 37 -8.23 9.05 4.98
CA SER A 37 -9.04 8.19 4.10
C SER A 37 -9.77 7.13 4.91
N TYR A 38 -9.07 6.46 5.82
CA TYR A 38 -9.66 5.54 6.79
C TYR A 38 -10.18 6.32 7.99
N LYS A 39 -11.50 6.35 8.18
CA LYS A 39 -12.14 7.14 9.26
C LYS A 39 -11.86 6.60 10.65
N GLU A 40 -11.78 5.27 10.77
CA GLU A 40 -11.41 4.60 12.00
C GLU A 40 -9.92 4.81 12.34
N PHE A 41 -9.06 4.88 11.32
CA PHE A 41 -7.61 5.08 11.46
C PHE A 41 -7.13 6.32 10.70
N PRO A 42 -7.41 7.56 11.17
CA PRO A 42 -7.13 8.78 10.39
C PRO A 42 -5.66 9.04 10.08
N ILE A 43 -4.74 8.40 10.80
CA ILE A 43 -3.30 8.54 10.58
C ILE A 43 -2.73 7.55 9.55
N LEU A 44 -3.54 6.57 9.14
CA LEU A 44 -3.19 5.54 8.17
C LEU A 44 -3.22 6.12 6.74
N GLY A 45 -2.20 5.77 5.94
CA GLY A 45 -2.11 6.10 4.52
C GLY A 45 -0.87 6.90 4.15
N VAL A 46 -0.30 6.59 2.98
CA VAL A 46 0.96 7.19 2.50
C VAL A 46 0.73 8.37 1.56
N GLY A 47 -0.22 8.26 0.63
CA GLY A 47 -0.47 9.27 -0.40
C GLY A 47 0.68 9.33 -1.40
N ILE A 48 1.14 8.17 -1.86
CA ILE A 48 2.39 7.98 -2.62
C ILE A 48 2.53 8.87 -3.84
N LYS A 49 1.42 9.22 -4.52
CA LYS A 49 1.39 10.11 -5.69
C LYS A 49 2.05 11.46 -5.42
N LYS A 50 1.99 11.98 -4.19
CA LYS A 50 2.62 13.26 -3.82
C LYS A 50 4.15 13.17 -3.84
N TYR A 51 4.70 12.02 -3.49
CA TYR A 51 6.14 11.77 -3.47
C TYR A 51 6.67 11.52 -4.88
N ILE A 52 5.94 10.73 -5.68
CA ILE A 52 6.30 10.42 -7.07
C ILE A 52 6.37 11.69 -7.92
N ASN A 53 5.40 12.58 -7.75
CA ASN A 53 5.31 13.82 -8.52
C ASN A 53 6.18 14.97 -7.95
N SER A 54 6.92 14.72 -6.86
CA SER A 54 7.73 15.76 -6.22
C SER A 54 9.06 15.95 -6.96
N PRO A 55 9.45 17.19 -7.30
CA PRO A 55 10.74 17.46 -7.94
C PRO A 55 11.93 17.39 -6.95
N ASP A 56 11.66 17.28 -5.65
CA ASP A 56 12.69 17.28 -4.61
C ASP A 56 13.37 15.91 -4.50
N ALA A 57 14.70 15.89 -4.67
CA ALA A 57 15.53 14.69 -4.59
C ALA A 57 15.41 13.95 -3.24
N THR A 58 15.09 14.66 -2.16
CA THR A 58 14.90 14.06 -0.82
C THR A 58 13.54 13.38 -0.64
N SER A 59 12.64 13.51 -1.63
CA SER A 59 11.32 12.88 -1.60
C SER A 59 11.37 11.37 -1.55
N ARG A 60 12.42 10.75 -2.13
CA ARG A 60 12.59 9.29 -2.10
C ARG A 60 12.85 8.75 -0.69
N LEU A 61 13.81 9.34 0.02
CA LEU A 61 14.11 8.96 1.40
C LEU A 61 12.89 9.19 2.31
N ARG A 62 12.16 10.29 2.11
CA ARG A 62 10.92 10.54 2.87
C ARG A 62 9.82 9.53 2.54
N LEU A 63 9.72 9.12 1.27
CA LEU A 63 8.76 8.10 0.85
C LEU A 63 9.07 6.76 1.51
N GLU A 64 10.32 6.32 1.43
CA GLU A 64 10.77 5.06 2.04
C GLU A 64 10.40 5.00 3.53
N ASN A 65 10.77 6.05 4.28
CA ASN A 65 10.45 6.15 5.70
C ASN A 65 8.94 6.20 5.99
N GLU A 66 8.13 6.79 5.10
CA GLU A 66 6.67 6.84 5.29
C GLU A 66 6.05 5.47 5.01
N ILE A 67 6.46 4.78 3.93
CA ILE A 67 6.00 3.44 3.58
C ILE A 67 6.27 2.47 4.74
N ASP A 68 7.52 2.43 5.23
CA ASP A 68 7.92 1.53 6.31
C ASP A 68 7.10 1.75 7.60
N LYS A 69 6.89 3.02 7.98
CA LYS A 69 6.07 3.38 9.14
C LYS A 69 4.61 3.00 8.97
N GLN A 70 4.03 3.26 7.80
CA GLN A 70 2.60 2.99 7.56
C GLN A 70 2.33 1.49 7.49
N LEU A 71 3.22 0.71 6.86
CA LEU A 71 3.14 -0.75 6.85
C LEU A 71 3.29 -1.34 8.26
N SER A 72 4.25 -0.84 9.04
CA SER A 72 4.40 -1.25 10.44
C SER A 72 3.16 -0.92 11.28
N TYR A 73 2.52 0.22 11.03
CA TYR A 73 1.28 0.63 11.70
C TYR A 73 0.08 -0.25 11.27
N ASP A 74 0.08 -0.77 10.05
CA ASP A 74 -0.86 -1.77 9.53
C ASP A 74 -0.53 -3.21 9.97
N ASN A 75 0.44 -3.38 10.89
CA ASN A 75 0.96 -4.67 11.38
C ASN A 75 1.66 -5.53 10.31
N PHE A 76 2.06 -4.96 9.18
CA PHE A 76 2.88 -5.62 8.19
C PHE A 76 4.37 -5.54 8.57
N TYR A 77 5.06 -6.68 8.63
CA TYR A 77 6.49 -6.75 8.88
C TYR A 77 7.28 -6.57 7.57
N VAL A 78 7.98 -5.44 7.46
CA VAL A 78 8.84 -5.14 6.31
C VAL A 78 10.22 -5.78 6.50
N LYS A 79 10.57 -6.68 5.58
CA LYS A 79 11.90 -7.30 5.51
C LYS A 79 12.81 -6.55 4.56
N THR A 80 12.29 -6.07 3.44
CA THR A 80 13.05 -5.27 2.47
C THR A 80 12.12 -4.29 1.78
N LEU A 81 12.59 -3.04 1.64
CA LEU A 81 11.92 -1.98 0.91
C LEU A 81 12.92 -1.33 -0.04
N ASP A 82 12.58 -1.29 -1.33
CA ASP A 82 13.39 -0.64 -2.37
C ASP A 82 12.53 0.36 -3.15
N VAL A 83 12.87 1.64 -3.01
CA VAL A 83 12.21 2.77 -3.69
C VAL A 83 13.12 3.46 -4.71
N ASN A 84 14.19 2.80 -5.16
CA ASN A 84 15.13 3.39 -6.12
C ASN A 84 14.44 3.69 -7.46
N ASP A 85 13.54 2.78 -7.88
CA ASP A 85 12.67 2.95 -9.02
C ASP A 85 11.24 3.24 -8.55
N LEU A 86 10.80 4.50 -8.70
CA LEU A 86 9.46 4.93 -8.30
C LEU A 86 8.34 4.33 -9.15
N GLN A 87 8.66 3.78 -10.33
CA GLN A 87 7.71 3.04 -11.16
C GLN A 87 7.61 1.58 -10.74
N ASN A 88 8.57 1.08 -9.95
CA ASN A 88 8.66 -0.32 -9.55
C ASN A 88 9.20 -0.44 -8.12
N ILE A 89 8.39 0.01 -7.17
CA ILE A 89 8.69 -0.09 -5.74
C ILE A 89 8.58 -1.56 -5.34
N LYS A 90 9.61 -2.09 -4.69
CA LYS A 90 9.64 -3.48 -4.23
C LYS A 90 9.54 -3.54 -2.73
N ILE A 91 8.62 -4.37 -2.25
CA ILE A 91 8.36 -4.60 -0.83
C ILE A 91 8.37 -6.11 -0.61
N ASP A 92 9.25 -6.58 0.28
CA ASP A 92 9.28 -7.96 0.76
C ASP A 92 8.94 -7.95 2.25
N GLY A 93 8.08 -8.87 2.67
CA GLY A 93 7.55 -8.92 4.02
C GLY A 93 6.32 -9.79 4.14
N ASN A 94 5.67 -9.74 5.30
CA ASN A 94 4.47 -10.51 5.60
C ASN A 94 3.61 -9.81 6.66
N TYR A 95 2.30 -10.07 6.60
CA TYR A 95 1.38 -9.88 7.71
C TYR A 95 1.61 -10.92 8.82
#